data_AF-A0ABD5SCD8-F1
#
_entry.id   AF-A0ABD5SCD8-F1
#
_cell.length_a   1.000
_cell.length_b   1.000
_cell.length_c   1.000
_cell.angle_alpha   90.00
_cell.angle_beta   90.00
_cell.angle_gamma   90.00
#
_symmetry.space_group_name_H-M   'P 1'
#
loop_
_entity.id
_entity.type
_entity.pdbx_description
1 polymer ?
#
loop_
_entity_poly.entity_id
_entity_poly.type
_entity_poly.pdbx_seq_one_letter_code
_entity_poly.pdbx_strand_id
1 'polypeptide(L)'
;MTLDPIHVENIARLAYGIAGDVDTTDHEDLAGQVWTEWLPELYRDGRVVVEPVADHERGLAPIDDVALAERPFGTVHGLDSGTINPTTFKNGLVVDVAHAAMAADPTDLDLHRDRTIVATVHAGDSTADFDGEWTERDAGHTRQRVLHAPRVNRYAEGVVHALALYLAEGTHALDHADEVDELLVLDGPIYPKELFTWQDRDPELGELAREAKPRAVVEKYVRLVERFVERDVPLAGFVKNPSSRTIVRSLDRKGFESPWPDDTELFTRLLERREGAGDTAG
;
A
#
# COMPACT_ATOMS: atom_id res chain seq x y z
N MET A 1 26.40 18.64 -0.07
CA MET A 1 27.04 18.96 -1.37
C MET A 1 25.96 18.86 -2.42
N THR A 2 25.57 19.98 -3.01
CA THR A 2 24.66 20.00 -4.16
C THR A 2 25.49 19.81 -5.44
N LEU A 3 25.03 18.91 -6.32
CA LEU A 3 25.67 18.68 -7.61
C LEU A 3 25.56 19.93 -8.49
N ASP A 4 26.65 20.29 -9.15
CA ASP A 4 26.69 21.36 -10.14
C ASP A 4 25.71 21.04 -11.30
N PRO A 5 24.95 22.03 -11.83
CA PRO A 5 24.00 21.84 -12.92
C PRO A 5 24.57 21.12 -14.15
N ILE A 6 25.85 21.31 -14.48
CA ILE A 6 26.50 20.64 -15.61
C ILE A 6 26.59 19.13 -15.39
N HIS A 7 26.82 18.69 -14.15
CA HIS A 7 26.83 17.27 -13.82
C HIS A 7 25.42 16.68 -13.87
N VAL A 8 24.39 17.42 -13.47
CA VAL A 8 22.99 17.00 -13.58
C VAL A 8 22.59 16.83 -15.05
N GLU A 9 22.97 17.76 -15.93
CA GLU A 9 22.69 17.67 -17.36
C GLU A 9 23.41 16.48 -18.01
N ASN A 10 24.67 16.22 -17.65
CA ASN A 10 25.41 15.06 -18.16
C ASN A 10 24.82 13.73 -17.67
N ILE A 11 24.36 13.65 -16.42
CA ILE A 11 23.65 12.47 -15.88
C ILE A 11 22.34 12.26 -16.65
N ALA A 12 21.59 13.32 -16.91
CA ALA A 12 20.36 13.24 -17.69
C ALA A 12 20.64 12.76 -19.12
N ARG A 13 21.66 13.29 -19.80
CA ARG A 13 22.05 12.83 -21.15
C ARG A 13 22.49 11.38 -21.19
N LEU A 14 23.23 10.92 -20.19
CA LEU A 14 23.60 9.50 -20.03
C LEU A 14 22.35 8.63 -19.89
N ALA A 15 21.40 9.03 -19.03
CA ALA A 15 20.15 8.31 -18.84
C ALA A 15 19.29 8.28 -20.12
N TYR A 16 19.17 9.41 -20.83
CA TYR A 16 18.46 9.49 -22.11
C TYR A 16 19.12 8.66 -23.21
N GLY A 17 20.45 8.62 -23.27
CA GLY A 17 21.18 7.77 -24.21
C GLY A 17 20.89 6.28 -23.97
N ILE A 18 20.97 5.84 -22.70
CA ILE A 18 20.65 4.45 -22.32
C ILE A 18 19.19 4.11 -22.64
N ALA A 19 18.25 5.02 -22.38
CA ALA A 19 16.83 4.80 -22.67
C ALA A 19 16.53 4.75 -24.18
N GLY A 20 17.27 5.51 -25.00
CA GLY A 20 17.11 5.53 -26.46
C GLY A 20 17.68 4.31 -27.18
N ASP A 21 18.63 3.59 -26.57
CA ASP A 21 19.23 2.38 -27.13
C ASP A 21 18.36 1.11 -26.91
N VAL A 22 17.29 1.21 -26.10
CA VAL A 22 16.35 0.10 -25.87
C VAL A 22 15.21 0.19 -26.88
N ASP A 23 15.16 -0.75 -27.83
CA ASP A 23 14.02 -0.88 -28.73
C ASP A 23 12.79 -1.36 -27.95
N THR A 24 11.83 -0.46 -27.74
CA THR A 24 10.58 -0.76 -27.02
C THR A 24 9.46 -1.25 -27.93
N THR A 25 9.69 -1.37 -29.24
CA THR A 25 8.67 -1.74 -30.24
C THR A 25 8.27 -3.21 -30.06
N ASP A 26 9.24 -4.11 -29.90
CA ASP A 26 9.01 -5.55 -29.66
C ASP A 26 8.25 -5.82 -28.34
N HIS A 27 8.26 -4.86 -27.41
CA HIS A 27 7.68 -5.04 -26.08
C HIS A 27 6.16 -4.82 -26.05
N GLU A 28 5.56 -4.19 -27.06
CA GLU A 28 4.08 -4.04 -27.16
C GLU A 28 3.40 -5.35 -27.54
N ASP A 29 3.90 -6.03 -28.58
CA ASP A 29 3.43 -7.37 -28.96
C ASP A 29 3.58 -8.33 -27.78
N LEU A 30 4.69 -8.18 -27.03
CA LEU A 30 4.95 -8.95 -25.83
C LEU A 30 3.95 -8.68 -24.70
N ALA A 31 3.63 -7.42 -24.42
CA ALA A 31 2.62 -7.06 -23.43
C ALA A 31 1.23 -7.57 -23.85
N GLY A 32 0.84 -7.37 -25.11
CA GLY A 32 -0.41 -7.86 -25.67
C GLY A 32 -0.54 -9.39 -25.63
N GLN A 33 0.57 -10.10 -25.85
CA GLN A 33 0.66 -11.55 -25.69
C GLN A 33 0.45 -11.96 -24.23
N VAL A 34 1.12 -11.30 -23.28
CA VAL A 34 0.90 -11.54 -21.84
C VAL A 34 -0.57 -11.33 -21.47
N TRP A 35 -1.18 -10.25 -21.96
CA TRP A 35 -2.59 -9.95 -21.73
C TRP A 35 -3.51 -11.04 -22.28
N THR A 36 -3.27 -11.53 -23.49
CA THR A 36 -4.20 -12.44 -24.18
C THR A 36 -3.98 -13.91 -23.82
N GLU A 37 -2.73 -14.32 -23.60
CA GLU A 37 -2.37 -15.73 -23.44
C GLU A 37 -2.14 -16.14 -21.99
N TRP A 38 -1.73 -15.21 -21.11
CA TRP A 38 -1.26 -15.55 -19.76
C TRP A 38 -2.14 -15.01 -18.64
N LEU A 39 -2.69 -13.81 -18.80
CA LEU A 39 -3.54 -13.17 -17.79
C LEU A 39 -4.99 -13.67 -17.68
N PRO A 40 -5.62 -14.32 -18.68
CA PRO A 40 -6.96 -14.86 -18.48
C PRO A 40 -7.02 -15.87 -17.32
N GLU A 41 -5.98 -16.69 -17.15
CA GLU A 41 -5.78 -17.52 -15.96
C GLU A 41 -4.27 -17.74 -15.74
N LEU A 42 -3.67 -17.04 -14.78
CA LEU A 42 -2.26 -17.21 -14.49
C LEU A 42 -2.05 -18.30 -13.44
N TYR A 43 -1.40 -19.38 -13.84
CA TYR A 43 -1.02 -20.48 -12.95
C TYR A 43 0.41 -20.37 -12.43
N ARG A 44 0.61 -20.73 -11.16
CA ARG A 44 1.91 -20.97 -10.51
C ARG A 44 1.85 -22.27 -9.72
N ASP A 45 2.77 -23.19 -10.00
CA ASP A 45 2.87 -24.48 -9.30
C ASP A 45 1.53 -25.26 -9.26
N GLY A 46 0.75 -25.18 -10.34
CA GLY A 46 -0.57 -25.82 -10.48
C GLY A 46 -1.73 -25.08 -9.80
N ARG A 47 -1.48 -23.93 -9.17
CA ARG A 47 -2.50 -23.08 -8.53
C ARG A 47 -2.76 -21.82 -9.37
N VAL A 48 -4.03 -21.47 -9.55
CA VAL A 48 -4.42 -20.16 -10.09
C VAL A 48 -3.98 -19.06 -9.11
N VAL A 49 -3.13 -18.15 -9.60
CA VAL A 49 -2.63 -17.00 -8.84
C VAL A 49 -3.22 -15.69 -9.31
N VAL A 50 -3.73 -15.62 -10.54
CA VAL A 50 -4.52 -14.51 -11.07
C VAL A 50 -5.65 -15.08 -11.93
N GLU A 51 -6.86 -14.60 -11.68
CA GLU A 51 -8.04 -14.84 -12.50
C GLU A 51 -8.88 -13.55 -12.53
N PRO A 52 -9.59 -13.27 -13.63
CA PRO A 52 -10.42 -12.08 -13.74
C PRO A 52 -11.67 -12.22 -12.86
N VAL A 53 -12.08 -11.11 -12.25
CA VAL A 53 -13.32 -11.04 -11.44
C VAL A 53 -14.55 -10.99 -12.35
N ALA A 54 -14.39 -10.48 -13.58
CA ALA A 54 -15.44 -10.33 -14.58
C ALA A 54 -14.83 -10.49 -15.99
N ASP A 55 -15.31 -9.73 -16.96
CA ASP A 55 -14.79 -9.77 -18.32
C ASP A 55 -13.32 -9.30 -18.40
N HIS A 56 -12.51 -10.03 -19.17
CA HIS A 56 -11.09 -9.74 -19.37
C HIS A 56 -10.92 -8.77 -20.55
N GLU A 57 -11.16 -7.49 -20.29
CA GLU A 57 -11.17 -6.44 -21.33
C GLU A 57 -10.32 -5.22 -20.97
N ARG A 58 -9.95 -4.44 -22.01
CA ARG A 58 -9.29 -3.16 -21.86
C ARG A 58 -10.28 -2.05 -22.20
N GLY A 59 -10.63 -1.25 -21.20
CA GLY A 59 -11.53 -0.11 -21.37
C GLY A 59 -10.80 1.19 -21.68
N LEU A 60 -11.46 2.07 -22.42
CA LEU A 60 -11.02 3.44 -22.67
C LEU A 60 -12.18 4.39 -22.38
N ALA A 61 -11.95 5.38 -21.52
CA ALA A 61 -12.93 6.43 -21.25
C ALA A 61 -12.32 7.84 -21.45
N PRO A 62 -13.08 8.80 -21.99
CA PRO A 62 -12.73 10.21 -21.93
C PRO A 62 -12.71 10.70 -20.47
N ILE A 63 -11.74 11.54 -20.12
CA ILE A 63 -11.62 12.04 -18.74
C ILE A 63 -12.83 12.89 -18.32
N ASP A 64 -13.41 13.62 -19.28
CA ASP A 64 -14.61 14.44 -19.04
C ASP A 64 -15.83 13.57 -18.72
N ASP A 65 -15.98 12.43 -19.40
CA ASP A 65 -17.07 11.48 -19.13
C ASP A 65 -16.91 10.85 -17.74
N VAL A 66 -15.67 10.51 -17.33
CA VAL A 66 -15.39 9.99 -15.99
C VAL A 66 -15.68 11.05 -14.92
N ALA A 67 -15.33 12.31 -15.16
CA ALA A 67 -15.55 13.40 -14.22
C ALA A 67 -17.04 13.77 -14.07
N LEU A 68 -17.84 13.57 -15.13
CA LEU A 68 -19.28 13.85 -15.15
C LEU A 68 -20.15 12.64 -14.83
N ALA A 69 -19.54 11.46 -14.66
CA ALA A 69 -20.26 10.24 -14.32
C ALA A 69 -21.06 10.40 -13.02
N GLU A 70 -22.25 9.83 -13.00
CA GLU A 70 -23.03 9.75 -11.76
C GLU A 70 -22.24 8.96 -10.72
N ARG A 71 -22.14 9.51 -9.52
CA ARG A 71 -21.42 8.87 -8.42
C ARG A 71 -22.24 7.68 -7.94
N PRO A 72 -21.68 6.46 -7.93
CA PRO A 72 -22.41 5.25 -7.53
C PRO A 72 -22.73 5.22 -6.04
N PHE A 73 -22.01 6.01 -5.23
CA PHE A 73 -22.19 6.14 -3.79
C PHE A 73 -22.58 7.59 -3.45
N GLY A 74 -23.64 7.73 -2.65
CA GLY A 74 -24.05 8.95 -1.97
C GLY A 74 -23.17 9.33 -0.78
N THR A 75 -22.48 8.37 -0.13
CA THR A 75 -21.46 8.66 0.90
C THR A 75 -20.14 7.91 0.65
N VAL A 76 -19.01 8.59 0.81
CA VAL A 76 -17.68 7.99 0.66
C VAL A 76 -16.79 8.41 1.81
N HIS A 77 -16.19 7.42 2.46
CA HIS A 77 -15.23 7.63 3.54
C HIS A 77 -13.81 7.33 3.04
N GLY A 78 -12.89 8.23 3.31
CA GLY A 78 -11.47 8.09 3.00
C GLY A 78 -10.66 8.06 4.28
N LEU A 79 -9.77 7.08 4.43
CA LEU A 79 -8.89 6.97 5.58
C LEU A 79 -7.43 7.04 5.13
N ASP A 80 -6.65 7.86 5.83
CA ASP A 80 -5.22 8.03 5.60
C ASP A 80 -4.47 7.98 6.94
N SER A 81 -3.23 7.52 6.88
CA SER A 81 -2.33 7.46 8.02
C SER A 81 -0.93 7.95 7.66
N GLY A 82 -0.35 8.75 8.55
CA GLY A 82 0.95 9.38 8.36
C GLY A 82 1.87 9.12 9.55
N THR A 83 3.19 9.14 9.31
CA THR A 83 4.21 9.02 10.37
C THR A 83 5.16 10.21 10.37
N ILE A 84 5.84 10.44 11.49
CA ILE A 84 6.94 11.41 11.58
C ILE A 84 8.29 10.85 11.10
N ASN A 85 8.32 9.58 10.68
CA ASN A 85 9.48 8.74 10.44
C ASN A 85 10.26 8.38 11.72
N PRO A 86 10.86 7.18 11.76
CA PRO A 86 11.65 6.73 12.91
C PRO A 86 12.79 7.68 13.25
N THR A 87 12.92 7.99 14.54
CA THR A 87 14.00 8.78 15.10
C THR A 87 14.80 7.95 16.10
N THR A 88 16.10 7.83 15.85
CA THR A 88 17.05 7.16 16.75
C THR A 88 17.68 8.19 17.71
N PHE A 89 17.54 7.95 19.02
CA PHE A 89 18.04 8.81 20.09
C PHE A 89 19.40 8.32 20.63
N LYS A 90 20.17 9.26 21.20
CA LYS A 90 21.50 8.96 21.78
C LYS A 90 21.47 7.98 22.95
N ASN A 91 20.33 7.84 23.61
CA ASN A 91 20.13 6.87 24.70
C ASN A 91 19.73 5.46 24.18
N GLY A 92 19.77 5.23 22.87
CA GLY A 92 19.49 3.92 22.27
C GLY A 92 18.01 3.62 22.06
N LEU A 93 17.12 4.61 22.22
CA LEU A 93 15.72 4.48 21.83
C LEU A 93 15.55 4.72 20.33
N VAL A 94 14.69 3.95 19.70
CA VAL A 94 14.16 4.24 18.36
C VAL A 94 12.67 4.46 18.51
N VAL A 95 12.17 5.60 18.05
CA VAL A 95 10.77 5.99 18.21
C VAL A 95 10.20 6.39 16.87
N ASP A 96 9.00 5.91 16.54
CA ASP A 96 8.17 6.52 15.51
C ASP A 96 6.80 6.86 16.09
N VAL A 97 6.13 7.84 15.50
CA VAL A 97 4.78 8.24 15.84
C VAL A 97 3.96 8.29 14.57
N ALA A 98 2.88 7.54 14.56
CA ALA A 98 1.89 7.57 13.50
C ALA A 98 0.59 8.20 13.99
N HIS A 99 -0.14 8.80 13.07
CA HIS A 99 -1.54 9.18 13.28
C HIS A 99 -2.40 8.73 12.11
N ALA A 100 -3.66 8.40 12.38
CA ALA A 100 -4.66 8.10 11.38
C ALA A 100 -5.86 9.04 11.53
N ALA A 101 -6.51 9.34 10.41
CA ALA A 101 -7.69 10.18 10.33
C ALA A 101 -8.63 9.69 9.21
N MET A 102 -9.93 9.89 9.40
CA MET A 102 -10.95 9.61 8.41
C MET A 102 -11.63 10.90 7.97
N ALA A 103 -11.95 10.97 6.68
CA ALA A 103 -12.78 12.01 6.08
C ALA A 103 -13.98 11.38 5.38
N ALA A 104 -14.99 12.18 5.11
CA ALA A 104 -16.24 11.78 4.47
C ALA A 104 -16.68 12.82 3.45
N ASP A 105 -17.33 12.35 2.38
CA ASP A 105 -18.13 13.13 1.43
C ASP A 105 -19.54 12.56 1.41
N PRO A 106 -20.60 13.33 1.76
CA PRO A 106 -20.56 14.70 2.25
C PRO A 106 -19.79 14.87 3.56
N THR A 107 -19.34 16.10 3.83
CA THR A 107 -18.52 16.44 4.99
C THR A 107 -19.20 16.16 6.33
N ASP A 108 -18.47 15.47 7.21
CA ASP A 108 -18.79 15.27 8.63
C ASP A 108 -17.65 15.84 9.49
N LEU A 109 -17.88 16.96 10.17
CA LEU A 109 -16.82 17.65 10.94
C LEU A 109 -16.44 16.94 12.24
N ASP A 110 -17.34 16.15 12.81
CA ASP A 110 -17.06 15.42 14.05
C ASP A 110 -16.11 14.25 13.72
N LEU A 111 -16.42 13.49 12.67
CA LEU A 111 -15.53 12.46 12.13
C LEU A 111 -14.15 13.04 11.74
N HIS A 112 -14.14 14.19 11.04
CA HIS A 112 -12.89 14.80 10.55
C HIS A 112 -11.98 15.28 11.69
N ARG A 113 -12.51 15.43 12.90
CA ARG A 113 -11.75 15.82 14.08
C ARG A 113 -11.06 14.63 14.74
N ASP A 114 -11.56 13.41 14.53
CA ASP A 114 -11.08 12.24 15.24
C ASP A 114 -9.69 11.79 14.78
N ARG A 115 -8.83 11.46 15.75
CA ARG A 115 -7.43 11.06 15.53
C ARG A 115 -7.10 9.84 16.36
N THR A 116 -6.47 8.86 15.73
CA THR A 116 -5.77 7.78 16.45
C THR A 116 -4.28 7.97 16.33
N ILE A 117 -3.57 8.09 17.45
CA ILE A 117 -2.12 8.34 17.52
C ILE A 117 -1.43 7.16 18.20
N VAL A 118 -0.42 6.59 17.54
CA VAL A 118 0.40 5.51 18.12
C VAL A 118 1.86 5.92 18.10
N ALA A 119 2.48 5.95 19.26
CA ALA A 119 3.92 6.06 19.39
C ALA A 119 4.51 4.67 19.62
N THR A 120 5.35 4.19 18.71
CA THR A 120 6.05 2.92 18.90
C THR A 120 7.50 3.17 19.30
N VAL A 121 7.95 2.50 20.36
CA VAL A 121 9.30 2.65 20.93
C VAL A 121 10.00 1.31 20.92
N HIS A 122 11.19 1.24 20.33
CA HIS A 122 12.13 0.14 20.54
C HIS A 122 13.23 0.60 21.48
N ALA A 123 13.59 -0.26 22.45
CA ALA A 123 14.66 -0.01 23.40
C ALA A 123 15.60 -1.22 23.50
N GLY A 124 16.91 -0.96 23.49
CA GLY A 124 17.92 -1.98 23.75
C GLY A 124 18.02 -2.40 25.23
N ASP A 125 17.55 -1.55 26.15
CA ASP A 125 17.56 -1.83 27.59
C ASP A 125 16.43 -2.79 27.96
N SER A 126 16.83 -3.93 28.55
CA SER A 126 15.89 -4.99 28.88
C SER A 126 14.95 -4.74 30.04
N THR A 127 15.24 -3.71 30.84
CA THR A 127 14.52 -3.36 32.06
C THR A 127 13.50 -2.24 31.82
N ALA A 128 13.55 -1.61 30.66
CA ALA A 128 12.60 -0.56 30.29
C ALA A 128 11.29 -1.18 29.78
N ASP A 129 10.18 -0.62 30.25
CA ASP A 129 8.85 -0.88 29.70
C ASP A 129 8.16 0.46 29.41
N PHE A 130 7.65 0.57 28.19
CA PHE A 130 7.01 1.77 27.67
C PHE A 130 5.59 1.49 27.20
N ASP A 131 5.09 0.26 27.33
CA ASP A 131 3.71 -0.05 26.96
C ASP A 131 2.75 0.78 27.81
N GLY A 132 1.94 1.60 27.14
CA GLY A 132 0.86 2.35 27.75
C GLY A 132 -0.49 1.76 27.39
N GLU A 133 -1.50 2.03 28.21
CA GLU A 133 -2.90 1.84 27.82
C GLU A 133 -3.33 2.91 26.82
N TRP A 134 -4.46 2.67 26.15
CA TRP A 134 -5.11 3.72 25.36
C TRP A 134 -5.60 4.85 26.28
N THR A 135 -5.34 6.08 25.88
CA THR A 135 -5.79 7.29 26.59
C THR A 135 -6.46 8.24 25.61
N GLU A 136 -7.37 9.06 26.12
CA GLU A 136 -8.12 10.04 25.33
C GLU A 136 -7.61 11.47 25.59
N ARG A 137 -7.68 12.30 24.56
CA ARG A 137 -7.41 13.73 24.54
C ARG A 137 -8.42 14.43 23.64
N ASP A 138 -8.33 15.76 23.62
CA ASP A 138 -9.21 16.63 22.83
C ASP A 138 -10.71 16.30 23.03
N ALA A 139 -11.14 16.20 24.29
CA ALA A 139 -12.52 15.87 24.66
C ALA A 139 -13.06 14.54 24.07
N GLY A 140 -12.17 13.57 23.79
CA GLY A 140 -12.51 12.26 23.25
C GLY A 140 -12.15 12.11 21.77
N HIS A 141 -11.92 13.21 21.05
CA HIS A 141 -11.58 13.19 19.62
C HIS A 141 -10.16 12.70 19.32
N THR A 142 -9.31 12.50 20.33
CA THR A 142 -7.99 11.93 20.10
C THR A 142 -7.78 10.74 20.99
N ARG A 143 -7.59 9.57 20.38
CA ARG A 143 -7.19 8.35 21.06
C ARG A 143 -5.70 8.13 20.83
N GLN A 144 -4.94 7.87 21.89
CA GLN A 144 -3.49 7.74 21.78
C GLN A 144 -2.91 6.65 22.69
N ARG A 145 -1.81 6.03 22.25
CA ARG A 145 -1.10 4.99 23.00
C ARG A 145 0.40 4.98 22.70
N VAL A 146 1.19 4.53 23.68
CA VAL A 146 2.58 4.11 23.47
C VAL A 146 2.64 2.58 23.39
N LEU A 147 3.30 2.06 22.36
CA LEU A 147 3.56 0.64 22.14
C LEU A 147 5.07 0.39 22.25
N HIS A 148 5.50 -0.47 23.16
CA HIS A 148 6.88 -0.94 23.14
C HIS A 148 7.03 -1.98 22.03
N ALA A 149 7.77 -1.72 20.95
CA ALA A 149 8.04 -2.71 19.92
C ALA A 149 8.80 -3.92 20.50
N PRO A 150 8.56 -5.14 20.00
CA PRO A 150 9.40 -6.26 20.38
C PRO A 150 10.85 -6.06 19.97
N ARG A 151 11.74 -6.79 20.64
CA ARG A 151 13.17 -6.59 20.44
C ARG A 151 13.65 -7.21 19.15
N VAL A 152 14.28 -6.37 18.35
CA VAL A 152 15.06 -6.76 17.18
C VAL A 152 16.46 -6.16 17.24
N ASN A 153 17.43 -6.87 16.68
CA ASN A 153 18.83 -6.42 16.57
C ASN A 153 19.04 -5.54 15.33
N ARG A 154 18.37 -5.91 14.24
CA ARG A 154 18.34 -5.20 12.95
C ARG A 154 16.90 -4.80 12.67
N TYR A 155 16.70 -3.72 11.93
CA TYR A 155 15.37 -3.23 11.53
C TYR A 155 14.54 -2.53 12.62
N ALA A 156 15.14 -2.07 13.72
CA ALA A 156 14.41 -1.33 14.77
C ALA A 156 13.57 -0.19 14.18
N GLU A 157 14.13 0.63 13.27
CA GLU A 157 13.42 1.71 12.58
C GLU A 157 12.21 1.19 11.77
N GLY A 158 12.39 0.16 10.94
CA GLY A 158 11.29 -0.40 10.14
C GLY A 158 10.20 -1.05 11.00
N VAL A 159 10.57 -1.70 12.10
CA VAL A 159 9.61 -2.32 13.03
C VAL A 159 8.79 -1.27 13.76
N VAL A 160 9.42 -0.22 14.31
CA VAL A 160 8.67 0.84 14.99
C VAL A 160 7.76 1.59 14.02
N HIS A 161 8.24 1.82 12.79
CA HIS A 161 7.47 2.45 11.72
C HIS A 161 6.21 1.66 11.38
N ALA A 162 6.39 0.40 10.96
CA ALA A 162 5.28 -0.44 10.54
C ALA A 162 4.24 -0.63 11.66
N LEU A 163 4.71 -0.89 12.90
CA LEU A 163 3.80 -1.06 14.03
C LEU A 163 3.07 0.22 14.40
N ALA A 164 3.72 1.39 14.34
CA ALA A 164 3.04 2.67 14.59
C ALA A 164 1.96 2.90 13.53
N LEU A 165 2.34 2.84 12.26
CA LEU A 165 1.47 3.13 11.11
C LEU A 165 0.24 2.22 11.10
N TYR A 166 0.44 0.90 11.02
CA TYR A 166 -0.64 -0.05 10.88
C TYR A 166 -1.50 -0.17 12.15
N LEU A 167 -0.94 0.03 13.35
CA LEU A 167 -1.77 0.04 14.56
C LEU A 167 -2.66 1.29 14.62
N ALA A 168 -2.13 2.46 14.23
CA ALA A 168 -2.93 3.69 14.18
C ALA A 168 -4.05 3.58 13.14
N GLU A 169 -3.70 3.20 11.91
CA GLU A 169 -4.64 3.03 10.79
C GLU A 169 -5.70 1.98 11.08
N GLY A 170 -5.29 0.74 11.41
CA GLY A 170 -6.23 -0.36 11.64
C GLY A 170 -7.11 -0.16 12.88
N THR A 171 -6.62 0.55 13.90
CA THR A 171 -7.47 0.92 15.06
C THR A 171 -8.49 1.97 14.68
N HIS A 172 -8.06 3.05 14.01
CA HIS A 172 -8.96 4.12 13.58
C HIS A 172 -10.04 3.60 12.62
N ALA A 173 -9.64 2.83 11.62
CA ALA A 173 -10.56 2.24 10.64
C ALA A 173 -11.62 1.35 11.32
N LEU A 174 -11.21 0.55 12.31
CA LEU A 174 -12.12 -0.37 12.99
C LEU A 174 -13.03 0.34 14.00
N ASP A 175 -12.53 1.36 14.70
CA ASP A 175 -13.31 2.15 15.66
C ASP A 175 -14.43 2.94 14.94
N HIS A 176 -14.16 3.46 13.73
CA HIS A 176 -15.12 4.22 12.90
C HIS A 176 -15.85 3.37 11.86
N ALA A 177 -15.66 2.04 11.85
CA ALA A 177 -16.18 1.19 10.79
C ALA A 177 -17.71 1.29 10.64
N ASP A 178 -18.44 1.45 11.75
CA ASP A 178 -19.90 1.54 11.77
C ASP A 178 -20.46 2.87 11.27
N GLU A 179 -19.62 3.90 11.14
CA GLU A 179 -19.99 5.21 10.59
C GLU A 179 -19.99 5.20 9.06
N VAL A 180 -19.37 4.19 8.45
CA VAL A 180 -19.34 4.04 6.99
C VAL A 180 -20.56 3.28 6.50
N ASP A 181 -21.45 3.97 5.77
CA ASP A 181 -22.68 3.37 5.23
C ASP A 181 -22.50 2.74 3.84
N GLU A 182 -21.70 3.34 2.96
CA GLU A 182 -21.69 2.96 1.54
C GLU A 182 -20.32 2.59 0.96
N LEU A 183 -19.25 3.31 1.28
CA LEU A 183 -17.89 2.99 0.79
C LEU A 183 -16.82 3.48 1.75
N LEU A 184 -15.86 2.61 2.06
CA LEU A 184 -14.58 2.97 2.68
C LEU A 184 -13.43 2.79 1.67
N VAL A 185 -12.61 3.82 1.52
CA VAL A 185 -11.36 3.80 0.77
C VAL A 185 -10.19 4.04 1.72
N LEU A 186 -9.24 3.10 1.77
CA LEU A 186 -7.98 3.25 2.48
C LEU A 186 -6.91 3.81 1.53
N ASP A 187 -6.10 4.78 1.95
CA ASP A 187 -4.89 5.24 1.23
C ASP A 187 -3.73 4.24 1.42
N GLY A 188 -3.98 3.00 1.01
CA GLY A 188 -3.09 1.87 1.22
C GLY A 188 -3.76 0.54 0.88
N PRO A 189 -3.05 -0.58 1.05
CA PRO A 189 -3.63 -1.90 0.89
C PRO A 189 -4.65 -2.22 1.99
N ILE A 190 -5.69 -3.01 1.68
CA ILE A 190 -6.69 -3.50 2.65
C ILE A 190 -6.12 -4.42 3.75
N TYR A 191 -4.85 -4.83 3.59
CA TYR A 191 -4.10 -5.61 4.55
C TYR A 191 -2.72 -4.99 4.74
N PRO A 192 -2.10 -5.14 5.93
CA PRO A 192 -0.81 -4.53 6.23
C PRO A 192 0.31 -5.32 5.51
N LYS A 193 0.45 -5.07 4.22
CA LYS A 193 1.26 -5.88 3.28
C LYS A 193 2.70 -6.01 3.76
N GLU A 194 3.29 -4.95 4.29
CA GLU A 194 4.66 -4.99 4.79
C GLU A 194 4.82 -6.05 5.89
N LEU A 195 3.89 -6.11 6.86
CA LEU A 195 3.92 -7.10 7.95
C LEU A 195 3.81 -8.53 7.41
N PHE A 196 3.01 -8.75 6.36
CA PHE A 196 2.90 -10.07 5.72
C PHE A 196 4.20 -10.49 5.03
N THR A 197 4.95 -9.54 4.47
CA THR A 197 6.22 -9.84 3.80
C THR A 197 7.39 -10.06 4.75
N TRP A 198 7.24 -9.80 6.05
CA TRP A 198 8.31 -9.95 7.04
C TRP A 198 8.86 -11.38 7.07
N GLN A 199 7.98 -12.39 6.95
CA GLN A 199 8.38 -13.81 6.94
C GLN A 199 9.26 -14.17 5.75
N ASP A 200 9.00 -13.58 4.59
CA ASP A 200 9.74 -13.87 3.35
C ASP A 200 11.04 -13.05 3.24
N ARG A 201 11.13 -11.93 3.97
CA ARG A 201 12.23 -10.96 3.86
C ARG A 201 13.45 -11.37 4.68
N ASP A 202 13.24 -11.77 5.93
CA ASP A 202 14.33 -12.09 6.84
C ASP A 202 13.85 -13.01 8.00
N PRO A 203 14.64 -14.02 8.43
CA PRO A 203 14.24 -14.92 9.51
C PRO A 203 13.88 -14.22 10.84
N GLU A 204 14.56 -13.14 11.20
CA GLU A 204 14.30 -12.39 12.44
C GLU A 204 12.97 -11.64 12.37
N LEU A 205 12.68 -11.03 11.21
CA LEU A 205 11.37 -10.42 10.96
C LEU A 205 10.26 -11.48 10.89
N GLY A 206 10.57 -12.69 10.40
CA GLY A 206 9.64 -13.80 10.38
C GLY A 206 9.26 -14.31 11.77
N GLU A 207 10.20 -14.39 12.71
CA GLU A 207 9.90 -14.71 14.10
C GLU A 207 9.10 -13.58 14.77
N LEU A 208 9.51 -12.33 14.55
CA LEU A 208 8.81 -11.15 15.04
C LEU A 208 7.33 -11.15 14.61
N ALA A 209 7.04 -11.46 13.35
CA ALA A 209 5.68 -11.50 12.82
C ALA A 209 4.75 -12.48 13.55
N ARG A 210 5.30 -13.45 14.29
CA ARG A 210 4.52 -14.43 15.10
C ARG A 210 4.26 -13.95 16.52
N GLU A 211 4.87 -12.85 16.94
CA GLU A 211 4.67 -12.26 18.26
C GLU A 211 3.29 -11.61 18.41
N ALA A 212 2.85 -11.44 19.66
CA ALA A 212 1.52 -10.95 19.98
C ALA A 212 1.23 -9.56 19.39
N LYS A 213 2.21 -8.65 19.40
CA LYS A 213 2.02 -7.25 18.96
C LYS A 213 1.79 -7.14 17.44
N PRO A 214 2.67 -7.67 16.55
CA PRO A 214 2.37 -7.71 15.12
C PRO A 214 1.09 -8.48 14.78
N ARG A 215 0.79 -9.59 15.49
CA ARG A 215 -0.45 -10.34 15.27
C ARG A 215 -1.69 -9.53 15.62
N ALA A 216 -1.67 -8.76 16.71
CA ALA A 216 -2.77 -7.89 17.08
C ALA A 216 -3.03 -6.80 16.02
N VAL A 217 -1.98 -6.28 15.39
CA VAL A 217 -2.11 -5.34 14.26
C VAL A 217 -2.79 -6.03 13.07
N VAL A 218 -2.30 -7.20 12.66
CA VAL A 218 -2.92 -7.98 11.57
C VAL A 218 -4.39 -8.30 11.87
N GLU A 219 -4.71 -8.68 13.11
CA GLU A 219 -6.07 -8.97 13.54
C GLU A 219 -7.01 -7.77 13.33
N LYS A 220 -6.54 -6.52 13.55
CA LYS A 220 -7.35 -5.33 13.29
C LYS A 220 -7.78 -5.22 11.83
N TYR A 221 -6.89 -5.47 10.88
CA TYR A 221 -7.23 -5.43 9.46
C TYR A 221 -8.13 -6.59 9.05
N VAL A 222 -7.88 -7.80 9.57
CA VAL A 222 -8.77 -8.93 9.30
C VAL A 222 -10.18 -8.64 9.82
N ARG A 223 -10.30 -8.11 11.05
CA ARG A 223 -11.58 -7.71 11.63
C ARG A 223 -12.27 -6.59 10.85
N LEU A 224 -11.49 -5.63 10.34
CA LEU A 224 -12.03 -4.58 9.48
C LEU A 224 -12.64 -5.19 8.21
N VAL A 225 -11.90 -6.03 7.49
CA VAL A 225 -12.40 -6.68 6.27
C VAL A 225 -13.61 -7.56 6.57
N GLU A 226 -13.56 -8.39 7.61
CA GLU A 226 -14.69 -9.21 8.05
C GLU A 226 -15.93 -8.35 8.31
N ARG A 227 -15.79 -7.24 9.02
CA ARG A 227 -16.91 -6.35 9.35
C ARG A 227 -17.54 -5.72 8.10
N PHE A 228 -16.73 -5.30 7.12
CA PHE A 228 -17.24 -4.73 5.87
C PHE A 228 -17.92 -5.78 4.99
N VAL A 229 -17.37 -7.00 4.92
CA VAL A 229 -18.00 -8.14 4.25
C VAL A 229 -19.33 -8.52 4.91
N GLU A 230 -19.37 -8.61 6.24
CA GLU A 230 -20.58 -8.93 6.99
C GLU A 230 -21.70 -7.89 6.83
N ARG A 231 -21.33 -6.62 6.68
CA ARG A 231 -22.26 -5.51 6.46
C ARG A 231 -22.63 -5.30 4.99
N ASP A 232 -22.01 -6.03 4.07
CA ASP A 232 -22.15 -5.83 2.62
C ASP A 232 -21.81 -4.39 2.18
N VAL A 233 -20.80 -3.80 2.82
CA VAL A 233 -20.28 -2.46 2.49
C VAL A 233 -18.93 -2.61 1.77
N PRO A 234 -18.78 -2.05 0.56
CA PRO A 234 -17.51 -2.04 -0.15
C PRO A 234 -16.35 -1.43 0.65
N LEU A 235 -15.23 -2.15 0.66
CA LEU A 235 -13.94 -1.71 1.19
C LEU A 235 -12.88 -1.80 0.09
N ALA A 236 -12.29 -0.66 -0.26
CA ALA A 236 -11.25 -0.57 -1.27
C ALA A 236 -9.93 -0.05 -0.67
N GLY A 237 -8.82 -0.58 -1.17
CA GLY A 237 -7.48 -0.05 -0.88
C GLY A 237 -6.90 0.61 -2.12
N PHE A 238 -6.48 1.87 -2.01
CA PHE A 238 -5.87 2.63 -3.09
C PHE A 238 -4.36 2.75 -2.87
N VAL A 239 -3.58 2.05 -3.69
CA VAL A 239 -2.11 2.07 -3.61
C VAL A 239 -1.55 2.90 -4.76
N LYS A 240 -1.03 4.09 -4.45
CA LYS A 240 -0.49 5.04 -5.45
C LYS A 240 0.69 4.50 -6.25
N ASN A 241 1.57 3.73 -5.59
CA ASN A 241 2.80 3.20 -6.18
C ASN A 241 2.91 1.70 -5.90
N PRO A 242 2.10 0.86 -6.56
CA PRO A 242 2.23 -0.58 -6.39
C PRO A 242 3.58 -1.04 -6.94
N SER A 243 4.22 -1.98 -6.25
CA SER A 243 5.49 -2.60 -6.65
C SER A 243 5.38 -4.13 -6.65
N SER A 244 4.16 -4.63 -6.90
CA SER A 244 3.90 -6.07 -6.99
C SER A 244 4.75 -6.70 -8.09
N ARG A 245 5.24 -7.92 -7.87
CA ARG A 245 5.98 -8.69 -8.88
C ARG A 245 5.37 -10.07 -9.11
N THR A 246 4.08 -10.23 -8.81
CA THR A 246 3.42 -11.53 -8.82
C THR A 246 3.28 -12.03 -10.25
N ILE A 247 2.90 -11.17 -11.18
CA ILE A 247 2.73 -11.52 -12.59
C ILE A 247 4.11 -11.74 -13.21
N VAL A 248 5.01 -10.75 -13.13
CA VAL A 248 6.34 -10.85 -13.77
C VAL A 248 7.15 -12.03 -13.26
N ARG A 249 7.14 -12.33 -11.94
CA ARG A 249 7.84 -13.53 -11.41
C ARG A 249 7.19 -14.84 -11.85
N SER A 250 5.88 -14.85 -12.08
CA SER A 250 5.20 -16.05 -12.56
C SER A 250 5.53 -16.31 -14.03
N LEU A 251 5.69 -15.25 -14.83
CA LEU A 251 6.18 -15.32 -16.20
C LEU A 251 7.64 -15.81 -16.24
N ASP A 252 8.53 -15.23 -15.42
CA ASP A 252 9.94 -15.65 -15.34
C ASP A 252 10.10 -17.14 -15.07
N ARG A 253 9.30 -17.68 -14.13
CA ARG A 253 9.29 -19.12 -13.79
C ARG A 253 8.82 -20.02 -14.92
N LYS A 254 8.03 -19.47 -15.85
CA LYS A 254 7.56 -20.16 -17.05
C LYS A 254 8.54 -20.02 -18.23
N GLY A 255 9.71 -19.43 -18.00
CA GLY A 255 10.78 -19.24 -19.00
C GLY A 255 10.57 -18.01 -19.88
N PHE A 256 9.65 -17.13 -19.50
CA PHE A 256 9.44 -15.87 -20.19
C PHE A 256 10.28 -14.77 -19.55
N GLU A 257 11.22 -14.20 -20.29
CA GLU A 257 12.06 -13.12 -19.80
C GLU A 257 11.27 -11.80 -19.81
N SER A 258 10.65 -11.46 -18.68
CA SER A 258 9.89 -10.22 -18.54
C SER A 258 10.82 -9.00 -18.61
N PRO A 259 10.65 -8.07 -19.58
CA PRO A 259 11.44 -6.85 -19.61
C PRO A 259 10.99 -5.84 -18.55
N TRP A 260 9.85 -6.08 -17.90
CA TRP A 260 9.29 -5.20 -16.88
C TRP A 260 9.85 -5.57 -15.49
N PRO A 261 10.30 -4.59 -14.70
CA PRO A 261 10.83 -4.84 -13.35
C PRO A 261 9.74 -5.24 -12.33
N ASP A 262 8.48 -4.87 -12.59
CA ASP A 262 7.32 -5.17 -11.76
C ASP A 262 6.01 -5.15 -12.57
N ASP A 263 4.93 -5.55 -11.89
CA ASP A 263 3.59 -5.65 -12.48
C ASP A 263 3.07 -4.26 -12.90
N THR A 264 3.49 -3.19 -12.22
CA THR A 264 3.08 -1.81 -12.54
C THR A 264 3.62 -1.37 -13.88
N GLU A 265 4.91 -1.61 -14.16
CA GLU A 265 5.48 -1.32 -15.48
C GLU A 265 4.84 -2.13 -16.60
N LEU A 266 4.48 -3.40 -16.35
CA LEU A 266 3.69 -4.20 -17.30
C LEU A 266 2.35 -3.52 -17.62
N PHE A 267 1.59 -3.12 -16.60
CA PHE A 267 0.28 -2.47 -16.81
C PHE A 267 0.39 -1.07 -17.40
N THR A 268 1.40 -0.29 -17.02
CA THR A 268 1.71 1.00 -17.67
C THR A 268 1.90 0.77 -19.16
N ARG A 269 2.70 -0.21 -19.58
CA ARG A 269 2.88 -0.51 -21.00
C ARG A 269 1.61 -0.99 -21.70
N LEU A 270 0.73 -1.72 -21.01
CA LEU A 270 -0.55 -2.20 -21.54
C LEU A 270 -1.61 -1.11 -21.73
N LEU A 271 -1.59 -0.08 -20.87
CA LEU A 271 -2.67 0.91 -20.73
C LEU A 271 -2.25 2.34 -21.17
N GLU A 272 -0.96 2.60 -21.35
CA GLU A 272 -0.45 3.89 -21.80
C GLU A 272 -1.00 4.25 -23.18
N ARG A 273 -1.55 5.47 -23.31
CA ARG A 273 -1.95 6.02 -24.59
C ARG A 273 -0.73 6.53 -25.33
N ARG A 274 -0.39 5.93 -26.47
CA ARG A 274 0.65 6.44 -27.37
C ARG A 274 0.01 7.21 -28.53
N GLU A 275 0.59 8.37 -28.85
CA GLU A 275 0.18 9.16 -30.03
C GLU A 275 0.42 8.32 -31.30
N GLY A 276 -0.66 7.85 -31.94
CA GLY A 276 -0.60 7.03 -33.16
C GLY A 276 -1.49 5.77 -33.15
N ALA A 277 -1.93 5.29 -31.98
CA ALA A 277 -2.80 4.10 -31.88
C ALA A 277 -4.31 4.39 -32.03
N GLY A 278 -4.67 5.63 -32.38
CA GLY A 278 -6.03 6.16 -32.29
C GLY A 278 -6.88 6.16 -33.57
N ASP A 279 -6.46 5.51 -34.67
CA ASP A 279 -7.19 5.62 -35.95
C ASP A 279 -7.58 4.27 -36.59
N THR A 280 -7.53 3.16 -35.85
CA THR A 280 -8.00 1.86 -36.34
C THR A 280 -8.79 1.10 -35.28
N ALA A 281 -10.03 1.52 -35.04
CA ALA A 281 -11.11 0.64 -34.61
C ALA A 281 -12.45 1.28 -35.01
N GLY A 282 -13.03 0.77 -36.09
CA GLY A 282 -14.43 0.95 -36.46
C GLY A 282 -15.22 -0.31 -36.17
#